data_AF-A0A7S2FRJ7-F1
#
_entry.id   AF-A0A7S2FRJ7-F1
#
_cell.length_a   1.000
_cell.length_b   1.000
_cell.length_c   1.000
_cell.angle_alpha   90.00
_cell.angle_beta   90.00
_cell.angle_gamma   90.00
#
_symmetry.space_group_name_H-M   'P 1'
#
loop_
_entity.id
_entity.type
_entity.pdbx_description
1 polymer ?
#
loop_
_entity_poly.entity_id
_entity_poly.type
_entity_poly.pdbx_seq_one_letter_code
_entity_poly.pdbx_strand_id
1 'polypeptide(L)'
;ASATVAASPTASATASSAAAAVPVPAPTPSTELSPDGTPPFPFLTLLVSGGHNMLVLTTGLGQHTILGSTLDDSIGEAFDKTARLLGIQKIPGGPLLEKLARDGDEHRHVLPAPLSKTRDNDLR
;
A
#
# COMPACT_ATOMS: atom_id res chain seq x y z
N ALA A 1 46.24 -38.99 -7.51
CA ALA A 1 45.92 -37.61 -7.91
C ALA A 1 44.43 -37.39 -7.68
N SER A 2 44.06 -36.84 -6.53
CA SER A 2 42.68 -36.52 -6.17
C SER A 2 42.61 -35.04 -5.86
N ALA A 3 41.78 -34.32 -6.60
CA ALA A 3 41.65 -32.88 -6.58
C ALA A 3 40.83 -32.42 -5.35
N THR A 4 41.41 -31.53 -4.57
CA THR A 4 40.76 -30.77 -3.51
C THR A 4 40.00 -29.60 -4.13
N VAL A 5 38.67 -29.55 -3.98
CA VAL A 5 37.85 -28.38 -4.35
C VAL A 5 37.69 -27.50 -3.11
N ALA A 6 38.24 -26.29 -3.18
CA ALA A 6 38.10 -25.26 -2.17
C ALA A 6 36.75 -24.54 -2.31
N ALA A 7 35.94 -24.53 -1.26
CA ALA A 7 34.71 -23.74 -1.18
C ALA A 7 35.05 -22.27 -0.84
N SER A 8 34.56 -21.34 -1.66
CA SER A 8 34.66 -19.89 -1.42
C SER A 8 33.64 -19.43 -0.37
N PRO A 9 33.97 -18.45 0.48
CA PRO A 9 33.01 -17.86 1.41
C PRO A 9 32.07 -16.88 0.69
N THR A 10 30.77 -17.10 0.80
CA THR A 10 29.72 -16.17 0.42
C THR A 10 29.65 -15.00 1.42
N ALA A 11 29.98 -13.79 0.96
CA ALA A 11 29.85 -12.58 1.75
C ALA A 11 28.37 -12.17 1.87
N SER A 12 27.85 -12.15 3.10
CA SER A 12 26.54 -11.57 3.43
C SER A 12 26.63 -10.04 3.40
N ALA A 13 25.96 -9.40 2.46
CA ALA A 13 25.79 -7.94 2.46
C ALA A 13 24.50 -7.58 3.23
N THR A 14 24.66 -7.21 4.49
CA THR A 14 23.63 -6.54 5.29
C THR A 14 23.57 -5.07 4.89
N ALA A 15 22.71 -4.72 3.94
CA ALA A 15 22.41 -3.32 3.63
C ALA A 15 21.42 -2.77 4.67
N SER A 16 21.96 -2.21 5.74
CA SER A 16 21.22 -1.31 6.65
C SER A 16 20.94 -0.01 5.89
N SER A 17 19.70 0.16 5.44
CA SER A 17 19.23 1.43 4.88
C SER A 17 18.68 2.28 6.02
N ALA A 18 19.51 3.18 6.51
CA ALA A 18 19.07 4.24 7.42
C ALA A 18 18.00 5.08 6.71
N ALA A 19 16.80 5.13 7.29
CA ALA A 19 15.73 6.02 6.88
C ALA A 19 16.14 7.47 7.14
N ALA A 20 16.88 8.07 6.21
CA ALA A 20 17.03 9.50 6.17
C ALA A 20 15.65 10.10 5.90
N ALA A 21 15.16 10.94 6.81
CA ALA A 21 13.94 11.71 6.61
C ALA A 21 14.14 12.61 5.38
N VAL A 22 13.61 12.17 4.24
CA VAL A 22 13.60 12.97 3.02
C VAL A 22 12.64 14.14 3.28
N PRO A 23 13.09 15.40 3.20
CA PRO A 23 12.20 16.54 3.34
C PRO A 23 11.17 16.49 2.21
N VAL A 24 9.91 16.28 2.56
CA VAL A 24 8.79 16.30 1.61
C VAL A 24 8.47 17.77 1.30
N PRO A 25 8.67 18.24 0.06
CA PRO A 25 8.32 19.61 -0.31
C PRO A 25 6.79 19.80 -0.23
N ALA A 26 6.36 21.01 0.11
CA ALA A 26 4.94 21.34 0.21
C ALA A 26 4.21 21.08 -1.13
N PRO A 27 3.01 20.49 -1.13
CA PRO A 27 2.26 20.22 -2.35
C PRO A 27 1.87 21.55 -3.02
N THR A 28 2.45 21.84 -4.18
CA THR A 28 2.08 23.00 -5.00
C THR A 28 0.72 22.72 -5.64
N PRO A 29 -0.32 23.55 -5.39
CA PRO A 29 -1.67 23.28 -5.88
C PRO A 29 -1.78 23.75 -7.34
N SER A 30 -1.29 22.95 -8.29
CA SER A 30 -1.62 22.97 -9.73
C SER A 30 -0.74 21.93 -10.43
N THR A 31 -1.14 20.67 -10.41
CA THR A 31 -0.41 19.61 -11.11
C THR A 31 -1.00 19.47 -12.52
N GLU A 32 -0.39 20.15 -13.50
CA GLU A 32 -0.54 19.69 -14.88
C GLU A 32 0.13 18.33 -14.99
N LEU A 33 -0.66 17.32 -15.36
CA LEU A 33 -0.14 16.00 -15.70
C LEU A 33 0.75 16.15 -16.94
N SER A 34 1.86 15.42 -16.95
CA SER A 34 2.63 15.26 -18.18
C SER A 34 1.72 14.69 -19.29
N PRO A 35 2.02 14.90 -20.59
CA PRO A 35 1.16 14.46 -21.69
C PRO A 35 0.91 12.94 -21.73
N ASP A 36 1.72 12.15 -21.02
CA ASP A 36 1.59 10.71 -20.79
C ASP A 36 0.76 10.35 -19.54
N GLY A 37 0.22 11.35 -18.83
CA GLY A 37 -0.55 11.16 -17.60
C GLY A 37 0.31 10.96 -16.35
N THR A 38 1.63 11.12 -16.43
CA THR A 38 2.52 10.94 -15.29
C THR A 38 2.60 12.22 -14.45
N PRO A 39 2.31 12.18 -13.14
CA PRO A 39 2.50 13.33 -12.27
C PRO A 39 3.99 13.70 -12.16
N PRO A 40 4.34 15.00 -12.12
CA PRO A 40 5.71 15.43 -11.88
C PRO A 40 6.18 15.00 -10.50
N PHE A 41 7.49 14.73 -10.38
CA PHE A 41 8.10 14.42 -9.09
C PHE A 41 8.17 15.66 -8.18
N PRO A 42 8.08 15.49 -6.85
CA PRO A 42 7.69 14.27 -6.15
C PRO A 42 6.17 14.08 -6.10
N PHE A 43 5.72 12.83 -6.07
CA PHE A 43 4.29 12.51 -5.92
C PHE A 43 4.06 11.32 -4.98
N LEU A 44 2.83 11.24 -4.46
CA LEU A 44 2.36 10.12 -3.65
C LEU A 44 1.51 9.17 -4.50
N THR A 45 1.75 7.87 -4.33
CA THR A 45 0.96 6.80 -4.92
C THR A 45 0.24 6.05 -3.81
N LEU A 46 -1.08 6.01 -3.88
CA LEU A 46 -1.90 5.07 -3.11
C LEU A 46 -2.09 3.80 -3.95
N LEU A 47 -1.28 2.78 -3.70
CA LEU A 47 -1.36 1.50 -4.41
C LEU A 47 -2.36 0.60 -3.71
N VAL A 48 -3.54 0.45 -4.31
CA VAL A 48 -4.63 -0.38 -3.79
C VAL A 48 -5.02 -1.43 -4.83
N SER A 49 -4.97 -2.69 -4.44
CA SER A 49 -5.42 -3.83 -5.23
C SER A 49 -6.02 -4.92 -4.33
N GLY A 50 -6.30 -6.10 -4.90
CA GLY A 50 -6.72 -7.28 -4.14
C GLY A 50 -5.66 -7.84 -3.19
N GLY A 51 -4.39 -7.45 -3.31
CA GLY A 51 -3.29 -7.94 -2.47
C GLY A 51 -2.32 -6.85 -1.99
N HIS A 52 -2.48 -5.61 -2.45
CA HIS A 52 -1.64 -4.50 -2.04
C HIS A 52 -2.50 -3.38 -1.48
N ASN A 53 -2.02 -2.78 -0.39
CA ASN A 53 -2.54 -1.55 0.15
C ASN A 53 -1.35 -0.82 0.78
N MET A 54 -0.78 0.13 0.04
CA MET A 54 0.39 0.89 0.47
C MET A 54 0.40 2.32 -0.05
N LEU A 55 1.02 3.21 0.73
CA LEU A 55 1.31 4.58 0.38
C LEU A 55 2.79 4.70 0.03
N VAL A 56 3.10 5.15 -1.18
CA VAL A 56 4.48 5.21 -1.71
C VAL A 56 4.79 6.64 -2.14
N LEU A 57 5.88 7.20 -1.62
CA LEU A 57 6.46 8.46 -2.09
C LEU A 57 7.43 8.17 -3.23
N THR A 58 7.23 8.84 -4.36
CA THR A 58 8.16 8.78 -5.49
C THR A 58 8.81 10.13 -5.70
N THR A 59 10.12 10.20 -5.55
CA THR A 59 10.92 11.44 -5.71
C THR A 59 11.67 11.51 -7.03
N GLY A 60 11.72 10.41 -7.77
CA GLY A 60 12.39 10.29 -9.06
C GLY A 60 12.22 8.89 -9.63
N LEU A 61 12.71 8.67 -10.85
CA LEU A 61 12.65 7.36 -11.50
C LEU A 61 13.42 6.32 -10.67
N GLY A 62 12.74 5.23 -10.29
CA GLY A 62 13.30 4.17 -9.44
C GLY A 62 13.51 4.59 -7.97
N GLN A 63 13.17 5.82 -7.60
CA GLN A 63 13.29 6.32 -6.24
C GLN A 63 11.92 6.29 -5.56
N HIS A 64 11.64 5.14 -4.94
CA HIS A 64 10.38 4.87 -4.26
C HIS A 64 10.61 4.58 -2.78
N THR A 65 9.85 5.25 -1.92
CA THR A 65 9.85 5.03 -0.48
C THR A 65 8.45 4.64 -0.04
N ILE A 66 8.30 3.45 0.55
CA ILE A 66 7.02 3.04 1.15
C ILE A 66 6.87 3.82 2.46
N LEU A 67 5.85 4.68 2.52
CA LEU A 67 5.52 5.46 3.71
C LEU A 67 4.64 4.67 4.68
N GLY A 68 3.88 3.70 4.17
CA GLY A 68 3.05 2.82 5.00
C GLY A 68 2.37 1.74 4.17
N SER A 69 2.05 0.63 4.80
CA SER A 69 1.26 -0.46 4.24
C SER A 69 0.20 -0.92 5.23
N THR A 70 -0.78 -1.67 4.74
CA THR A 70 -1.70 -2.39 5.64
C THR A 70 -0.93 -3.36 6.55
N LEU A 71 -1.42 -3.55 7.77
CA LEU A 71 -0.92 -4.55 8.73
C LEU A 71 -1.67 -5.88 8.62
N ASP A 72 -2.91 -5.83 8.13
CA ASP A 72 -3.83 -6.97 8.05
C ASP A 72 -4.21 -7.22 6.57
N ASP A 73 -5.51 -7.24 6.27
CA ASP A 73 -6.03 -7.44 4.92
C ASP A 73 -5.78 -6.22 4.01
N SER A 74 -5.59 -6.49 2.72
CA SER A 74 -5.72 -5.44 1.71
C SER A 74 -7.17 -4.97 1.61
N ILE A 75 -7.40 -3.78 1.04
CA ILE A 75 -8.78 -3.27 0.83
C ILE A 75 -9.58 -4.24 -0.05
N GLY A 76 -8.98 -4.76 -1.13
CA GLY A 76 -9.72 -5.67 -2.01
C GLY A 76 -10.10 -6.98 -1.33
N GLU A 77 -9.20 -7.56 -0.51
CA GLU A 77 -9.49 -8.76 0.26
C GLU A 77 -10.56 -8.51 1.34
N ALA A 78 -10.49 -7.39 2.05
CA ALA A 78 -11.50 -6.99 3.03
C ALA A 78 -12.89 -6.83 2.39
N PHE A 79 -12.97 -6.23 1.20
CA PHE A 79 -14.21 -6.13 0.43
C PHE A 79 -14.76 -7.49 0.02
N ASP A 80 -13.90 -8.40 -0.46
CA ASP A 80 -14.32 -9.75 -0.86
C ASP A 80 -14.78 -10.60 0.34
N LYS A 81 -14.08 -10.54 1.48
CA LYS A 81 -14.48 -11.22 2.72
C LYS A 81 -15.80 -10.67 3.23
N THR A 82 -15.99 -9.35 3.23
CA THR A 82 -17.24 -8.71 3.64
C THR A 82 -18.40 -9.11 2.73
N ALA A 83 -18.18 -9.16 1.41
CA ALA A 83 -19.19 -9.62 0.46
C ALA A 83 -19.64 -11.06 0.78
N ARG A 84 -18.70 -11.96 1.07
CA ARG A 84 -19.02 -13.34 1.49
C ARG A 84 -19.81 -13.40 2.79
N LEU A 85 -19.44 -12.59 3.79
CA LEU A 85 -20.15 -12.49 5.07
C LEU A 85 -21.61 -12.02 4.88
N LEU A 86 -21.86 -11.16 3.88
CA LEU A 86 -23.18 -10.66 3.53
C LEU A 86 -23.97 -11.59 2.60
N GLY A 87 -23.48 -12.82 2.36
CA GLY A 87 -24.16 -13.82 1.54
C GLY A 87 -23.96 -13.66 0.04
N ILE A 88 -23.07 -12.78 -0.41
CA ILE A 88 -22.72 -12.64 -1.83
C ILE A 88 -21.77 -13.79 -2.20
N GLN A 89 -22.28 -14.77 -2.95
CA GLN A 89 -21.52 -15.98 -3.32
C GLN A 89 -20.65 -15.81 -4.59
N LYS A 90 -20.73 -14.66 -5.28
CA LYS A 90 -19.97 -14.38 -6.50
C LYS A 90 -18.56 -13.89 -6.17
N ILE A 91 -17.56 -14.34 -6.94
CA ILE A 91 -16.15 -13.93 -6.81
C ILE A 91 -15.70 -13.25 -8.11
N PRO A 92 -15.05 -12.06 -8.06
CA PRO A 92 -14.83 -11.22 -6.88
C PRO A 92 -16.14 -10.59 -6.38
N GLY A 93 -16.30 -10.54 -5.06
CA GLY A 93 -17.50 -10.06 -4.39
C GLY A 93 -17.51 -8.55 -4.17
N GLY A 94 -16.32 -7.94 -4.03
CA GLY A 94 -16.13 -6.51 -3.78
C GLY A 94 -16.86 -5.57 -4.75
N PRO A 95 -16.74 -5.75 -6.08
CA PRO A 95 -17.45 -4.89 -7.04
C PRO A 95 -18.98 -5.00 -6.97
N LEU A 96 -19.51 -6.14 -6.53
CA LEU A 96 -20.96 -6.29 -6.33
C LEU A 96 -21.40 -5.67 -5.02
N LEU A 97 -20.59 -5.79 -3.96
CA LEU A 97 -20.81 -5.12 -2.69
C LEU A 97 -20.85 -3.59 -2.87
N GLU A 98 -19.92 -3.01 -3.63
CA GLU A 98 -19.91 -1.57 -3.94
C GLU A 98 -21.21 -1.14 -4.65
N LYS A 99 -21.69 -1.94 -5.60
CA LYS A 99 -22.95 -1.65 -6.31
C LYS A 99 -24.15 -1.66 -5.36
N LEU A 100 -24.24 -2.67 -4.49
CA LEU A 100 -25.32 -2.78 -3.50
C LEU A 100 -25.27 -1.66 -2.46
N ALA A 101 -24.07 -1.20 -2.09
CA ALA A 101 -23.90 -0.12 -1.14
C ALA A 101 -24.48 1.22 -1.61
N ARG A 102 -24.60 1.45 -2.93
CA ARG A 102 -25.21 2.68 -3.49
C ARG A 102 -26.70 2.82 -3.20
N ASP A 103 -27.38 1.70 -3.01
CA ASP A 103 -28.80 1.66 -2.65
C ASP A 103 -29.02 1.53 -1.13
N GLY A 104 -27.92 1.55 -0.35
CA GLY A 104 -27.94 1.46 1.11
C GLY A 104 -28.12 2.82 1.80
N ASP A 105 -28.37 2.77 3.11
CA ASP A 105 -28.40 3.95 3.98
C ASP A 105 -27.04 4.07 4.70
N GLU A 106 -26.27 5.10 4.37
CA GLU A 106 -24.93 5.36 4.91
C GLU A 106 -24.92 5.69 6.41
N HIS A 107 -26.07 6.03 7.00
CA HIS A 107 -26.19 6.38 8.42
C HIS A 107 -26.72 5.24 9.28
N ARG A 108 -27.11 4.11 8.67
CA ARG A 108 -27.73 2.99 9.38
C ARG A 108 -26.78 2.32 10.38
N HIS A 109 -25.49 2.25 10.05
CA HIS A 109 -24.48 1.57 10.84
C HIS A 109 -23.21 2.41 10.96
N VAL A 110 -22.74 2.62 12.20
CA VAL A 110 -21.44 3.24 12.47
C VAL A 110 -20.40 2.13 12.61
N LEU A 111 -19.52 2.00 11.62
CA LEU A 111 -18.41 1.04 11.66
C LEU A 111 -17.21 1.65 12.41
N PRO A 112 -16.43 0.83 13.15
CA PRO A 112 -15.24 1.32 13.82
C PRO A 112 -14.20 1.77 12.78
N ALA A 113 -13.49 2.86 13.05
CA ALA A 113 -12.32 3.28 12.28
C ALA A 113 -11.06 2.66 12.91
N PRO A 114 -10.46 1.61 12.31
CA PRO A 114 -9.26 0.98 12.87
C PRO A 114 -8.13 1.98 13.01
N LEU A 115 -7.33 1.85 14.08
CA LEU A 115 -6.18 2.72 14.37
C LEU A 115 -6.48 4.22 14.52
N SER A 116 -7.76 4.64 14.54
CA SER A 116 -8.15 6.06 14.68
C SER A 116 -7.89 6.66 16.07
N LYS A 117 -7.69 5.83 17.10
CA LYS A 117 -7.48 6.26 18.50
C LYS A 117 -6.05 6.08 18.99
N THR A 118 -5.18 5.52 18.17
CA THR A 118 -3.81 5.20 18.60
C THR A 118 -2.88 6.34 18.20
N ARG A 119 -2.45 7.14 19.18
CA ARG A 119 -1.25 8.01 19.03
C ARG A 119 0.00 7.14 19.13
N ASP A 120 0.14 6.16 18.25
CA ASP A 120 1.31 5.31 18.23
C ASP A 120 2.27 5.84 17.16
N ASN A 121 3.17 6.72 17.61
CA ASN A 121 4.39 7.08 16.88
C ASN A 121 5.44 5.95 16.93
N ASP A 122 5.05 4.72 17.26
CA ASP A 122 5.97 3.61 17.57
C ASP A 122 5.98 2.53 16.47
N LEU A 123 5.84 2.97 15.21
CA LEU A 123 6.21 2.14 14.06
C LEU A 123 7.72 2.30 13.85
N ARG A 124 8.47 1.40 14.51
CA ARG A 124 9.92 1.22 14.35
C ARG A 124 10.28 0.64 12.98
#